data_AF-A0A7W9HJ18-F1
#
_entry.id   AF-A0A7W9HJ18-F1
#
_cell.length_a   1.000
_cell.length_b   1.000
_cell.length_c   1.000
_cell.angle_alpha   90.00
_cell.angle_beta   90.00
_cell.angle_gamma   90.00
#
_symmetry.space_group_name_H-M   'P 1'
#
loop_
_entity.id
_entity.type
_entity.pdbx_description
1 polymer ?
#
loop_
_entity_poly.entity_id
_entity_poly.type
_entity_poly.pdbx_seq_one_letter_code
_entity_poly.pdbx_strand_id
1 'polypeptide(L)'
;MTITIPGFGELTPVDHTPEGVACWNATAAGTSVSVLVEEPATTDDLDLAFIGSVLDERERLLKTAHEAVDEHLRDRPGYGPDAVAEPEFTFHPGRDWLVRFAECSVAGLGELGVVVVFNGADVVGVDELTDVELDDE
;
A
#
# COMPACT_ATOMS: atom_id res chain seq x y z
N MET A 1 -20.80 -1.89 6.93
CA MET A 1 -20.29 -3.22 7.34
C MET A 1 -18.82 -3.06 7.69
N THR A 2 -18.32 -3.65 8.76
CA THR A 2 -16.90 -3.65 9.12
C THR A 2 -16.22 -4.95 8.67
N ILE A 3 -14.89 -4.95 8.57
CA ILE A 3 -14.07 -6.14 8.30
C ILE A 3 -13.15 -6.35 9.50
N THR A 4 -12.99 -7.59 9.97
CA THR A 4 -12.03 -7.92 11.03
C THR A 4 -10.87 -8.72 10.45
N ILE A 5 -9.67 -8.18 10.53
CA ILE A 5 -8.45 -8.87 10.11
C ILE A 5 -7.86 -9.61 11.32
N PRO A 6 -7.67 -10.94 11.26
CA PRO A 6 -7.02 -11.71 12.32
C PRO A 6 -5.66 -11.15 12.69
N GLY A 7 -5.40 -10.98 13.99
CA GLY A 7 -4.11 -10.48 14.50
C GLY A 7 -3.90 -8.97 14.39
N PHE A 8 -4.72 -8.23 13.63
CA PHE A 8 -4.61 -6.78 13.47
C PHE A 8 -5.75 -6.02 14.15
N GLY A 9 -7.01 -6.29 13.78
CA GLY A 9 -8.17 -5.59 14.33
C GLY A 9 -9.30 -5.35 13.34
N GLU A 10 -10.24 -4.49 13.74
CA GLU A 10 -11.39 -4.09 12.93
C GLU A 10 -11.04 -2.91 12.02
N LEU A 11 -11.47 -2.98 10.75
CA LEU A 11 -11.43 -1.90 9.78
C LEU A 11 -12.84 -1.36 9.56
N THR A 12 -12.92 -0.03 9.46
CA THR A 12 -14.17 0.71 9.25
C THR A 12 -14.36 1.08 7.79
N PRO A 13 -15.60 1.06 7.27
CA PRO A 13 -15.88 1.44 5.89
C PRO A 13 -15.58 2.93 5.67
N VAL A 14 -15.13 3.27 4.47
CA VAL A 14 -14.90 4.64 4.02
C VAL A 14 -16.15 5.15 3.27
N ASP A 15 -16.71 6.28 3.70
CA ASP A 15 -18.00 6.80 3.21
C ASP A 15 -17.96 7.47 1.82
N HIS A 16 -16.76 7.66 1.24
CA HIS A 16 -16.55 8.38 -0.02
C HIS A 16 -15.61 7.61 -0.96
N THR A 17 -16.08 6.47 -1.46
CA THR A 17 -15.37 5.69 -2.48
C THR A 17 -15.98 5.89 -3.87
N PRO A 18 -15.22 5.65 -4.95
CA PRO A 18 -15.75 5.60 -6.31
C PRO A 18 -16.86 4.55 -6.45
N GLU A 19 -17.72 4.73 -7.47
CA GLU A 19 -18.73 3.72 -7.83
C GLU A 19 -18.06 2.38 -8.17
N GLY A 20 -18.64 1.27 -7.68
CA GLY A 20 -18.09 -0.07 -7.86
C GLY A 20 -16.90 -0.42 -6.94
N VAL A 21 -16.50 0.50 -6.06
CA VAL A 21 -15.38 0.31 -5.11
C VAL A 21 -15.88 0.35 -3.68
N ALA A 22 -15.60 -0.70 -2.92
CA ALA A 22 -15.75 -0.71 -1.47
C ALA A 22 -14.37 -0.63 -0.80
N CYS A 23 -14.22 0.25 0.18
CA CYS A 23 -12.96 0.43 0.92
C CYS A 23 -13.20 0.42 2.43
N TRP A 24 -12.28 -0.20 3.15
CA TRP A 24 -12.20 -0.16 4.60
C TRP A 24 -10.78 0.22 5.02
N ASN A 25 -10.65 0.99 6.09
CA ASN A 25 -9.34 1.33 6.62
C ASN A 25 -9.30 1.31 8.16
N ALA A 26 -8.08 1.24 8.67
CA ALA A 26 -7.77 1.48 10.07
C ALA A 26 -6.28 1.84 10.21
N THR A 27 -5.97 2.59 11.26
CA THR A 27 -4.59 2.77 11.72
C THR A 27 -4.46 2.19 13.11
N ALA A 28 -3.58 1.21 13.29
CA ALA A 28 -3.32 0.58 14.58
C ALA A 28 -1.82 0.40 14.78
N ALA A 29 -1.33 0.73 15.98
CA ALA A 29 0.09 0.65 16.36
C ALA A 29 1.06 1.30 15.34
N GLY A 30 0.64 2.42 14.72
CA GLY A 30 1.44 3.13 13.71
C GLY A 30 1.45 2.50 12.33
N THR A 31 0.63 1.47 12.08
CA THR A 31 0.44 0.86 10.76
C THR A 31 -0.92 1.25 10.21
N SER A 32 -0.91 1.94 9.06
CA SER A 32 -2.12 2.25 8.29
C SER A 32 -2.39 1.10 7.30
N VAL A 33 -3.63 0.62 7.31
CA VAL A 33 -4.08 -0.49 6.47
C VAL A 33 -5.37 -0.11 5.78
N SER A 34 -5.43 -0.35 4.48
CA SER A 34 -6.63 -0.26 3.65
C SER A 34 -6.91 -1.59 2.97
N VAL A 35 -8.19 -1.94 2.85
CA VAL A 35 -8.67 -3.08 2.06
C VAL A 35 -9.64 -2.54 1.03
N LEU A 36 -9.39 -2.82 -0.25
CA LEU A 36 -10.23 -2.41 -1.37
C LEU A 36 -10.82 -3.64 -2.04
N VAL A 37 -12.09 -3.55 -2.41
CA VAL A 37 -12.79 -4.55 -3.21
C VAL A 37 -13.48 -3.82 -4.35
N GLU A 38 -13.17 -4.22 -5.58
CA GLU A 38 -13.74 -3.64 -6.79
C GLU A 38 -14.63 -4.65 -7.51
N GLU A 39 -15.78 -4.22 -8.01
CA GLU A 39 -16.69 -5.09 -8.75
C GLU A 39 -16.00 -5.70 -9.99
N PRO A 40 -16.22 -7.00 -10.29
CA PRO A 40 -17.26 -7.86 -9.74
C PRO A 40 -16.85 -8.63 -8.48
N ALA A 41 -15.68 -8.38 -7.90
CA ALA A 41 -15.26 -9.06 -6.67
C ALA A 41 -16.09 -8.60 -5.47
N THR A 42 -16.12 -9.43 -4.44
CA THR A 42 -16.88 -9.21 -3.21
C THR A 42 -16.00 -9.41 -1.99
N THR A 43 -16.51 -9.07 -0.80
CA THR A 43 -15.79 -9.34 0.45
C THR A 43 -15.51 -10.82 0.69
N ASP A 44 -16.26 -11.72 0.06
CA ASP A 44 -16.04 -13.17 0.19
C ASP A 44 -14.79 -13.65 -0.57
N ASP A 45 -14.29 -12.83 -1.51
CA ASP A 45 -13.05 -13.10 -2.26
C ASP A 45 -11.80 -12.65 -1.49
N LEU A 46 -11.95 -12.01 -0.33
CA LEU A 46 -10.84 -11.60 0.53
C LEU A 46 -10.28 -12.77 1.34
N ASP A 47 -8.99 -13.01 1.21
CA ASP A 47 -8.27 -13.92 2.11
C ASP A 47 -7.82 -13.16 3.38
N LEU A 48 -8.76 -12.97 4.32
CA LEU A 48 -8.48 -12.26 5.58
C LEU A 48 -7.38 -12.95 6.41
N ALA A 49 -7.24 -14.28 6.30
CA ALA A 49 -6.18 -15.01 7.00
C ALA A 49 -4.79 -14.69 6.40
N PHE A 50 -4.69 -14.61 5.08
CA PHE A 50 -3.48 -14.14 4.41
C PHE A 50 -3.14 -12.70 4.81
N ILE A 51 -4.11 -11.78 4.75
CA ILE A 51 -3.88 -10.38 5.13
C ILE A 51 -3.37 -10.31 6.58
N GLY A 52 -3.99 -11.07 7.49
CA GLY A 52 -3.52 -11.18 8.88
C GLY A 52 -2.08 -11.68 9.00
N SER A 53 -1.69 -12.69 8.21
CA SER A 53 -0.30 -13.19 8.20
C SER A 53 0.71 -12.17 7.67
N VAL A 54 0.35 -11.39 6.65
CA VAL A 54 1.19 -10.29 6.14
C VAL A 54 1.38 -9.22 7.22
N LEU A 55 0.31 -8.86 7.92
CA LEU A 55 0.37 -7.85 8.98
C LEU A 55 1.11 -8.33 10.23
N ASP A 56 1.15 -9.64 10.51
CA ASP A 56 2.00 -10.22 11.56
C ASP A 56 3.49 -10.04 11.22
N GLU A 57 3.86 -10.19 9.94
CA GLU A 57 5.23 -10.03 9.43
C GLU A 57 5.57 -8.60 8.98
N ARG A 58 4.71 -7.62 9.24
CA ARG A 58 4.80 -6.26 8.68
C ARG A 58 6.15 -5.58 8.85
N GLU A 59 6.82 -5.73 9.99
CA GLU A 59 8.12 -5.09 10.23
C GLU A 59 9.20 -5.62 9.28
N ARG A 60 9.22 -6.94 9.04
CA ARG A 60 10.14 -7.58 8.09
C ARG A 60 9.83 -7.15 6.66
N LEU A 61 8.55 -7.11 6.31
CA LEU A 61 8.11 -6.75 4.96
C LEU A 61 8.32 -5.27 4.66
N LEU A 62 8.14 -4.37 5.63
CA LEU A 62 8.49 -2.95 5.50
C LEU A 62 9.99 -2.77 5.26
N LYS A 63 10.85 -3.51 5.97
CA LYS A 63 12.29 -3.49 5.68
C LYS A 63 12.59 -3.91 4.25
N THR A 64 11.90 -4.94 3.75
CA THR A 64 12.03 -5.41 2.37
C THR A 64 11.55 -4.35 1.38
N ALA A 65 10.44 -3.67 1.67
CA ALA A 65 9.94 -2.57 0.84
C ALA A 65 10.93 -1.40 0.80
N HIS A 66 11.50 -1.00 1.95
CA HIS A 66 12.55 0.04 1.99
C HIS A 66 13.78 -0.36 1.19
N GLU A 67 14.24 -1.61 1.27
CA GLU A 67 15.38 -2.10 0.48
C GLU A 67 15.09 -2.04 -1.02
N ALA A 68 13.86 -2.39 -1.45
CA ALA A 68 13.45 -2.29 -2.85
C ALA A 68 13.40 -0.84 -3.35
N VAL A 69 12.90 0.09 -2.52
CA VAL A 69 12.90 1.53 -2.84
C VAL A 69 14.32 2.08 -2.91
N ASP A 70 15.19 1.70 -1.97
CA ASP A 70 16.62 2.09 -2.00
C ASP A 70 17.28 1.61 -3.29
N GLU A 71 17.09 0.35 -3.68
CA GLU A 71 17.62 -0.16 -4.94
C GLU A 71 17.08 0.61 -6.15
N HIS A 72 15.78 0.96 -6.15
CA HIS A 72 15.13 1.66 -7.26
C HIS A 72 15.57 3.12 -7.39
N LEU A 73 15.76 3.82 -6.26
CA LEU A 73 15.99 5.27 -6.24
C LEU A 73 17.43 5.68 -5.93
N ARG A 74 18.34 4.76 -5.56
CA ARG A 74 19.73 5.10 -5.15
C ARG A 74 20.49 6.02 -6.11
N ASP A 75 20.21 5.93 -7.41
CA ASP A 75 20.90 6.70 -8.44
C ASP A 75 20.19 8.03 -8.76
N ARG A 76 19.07 8.32 -8.10
CA ARG A 76 18.31 9.57 -8.25
C ARG A 76 19.00 10.71 -7.49
N PRO A 77 19.15 11.89 -8.13
CA PRO A 77 19.62 13.08 -7.43
C PRO A 77 18.70 13.45 -6.25
N GLY A 78 19.30 13.63 -5.07
CA GLY A 78 18.57 14.02 -3.85
C GLY A 78 17.95 12.87 -3.08
N TYR A 79 18.12 11.62 -3.53
CA TYR A 79 17.77 10.45 -2.72
C TYR A 79 18.67 10.33 -1.49
N GLY A 80 18.08 9.89 -0.39
CA GLY A 80 18.74 9.65 0.90
C GLY A 80 17.99 8.58 1.70
N PRO A 81 18.58 8.09 2.80
CA PRO A 81 18.05 6.94 3.55
C PRO A 81 16.66 7.17 4.15
N ASP A 82 16.28 8.43 4.39
CA ASP A 82 14.99 8.82 4.95
C ASP A 82 14.08 9.47 3.88
N ALA A 83 14.35 9.19 2.60
CA ALA A 83 13.63 9.85 1.51
C ALA A 83 12.18 9.40 1.35
N VAL A 84 11.78 8.28 1.96
CA VAL A 84 10.39 7.80 1.95
C VAL A 84 9.89 7.57 3.37
N ALA A 85 8.63 7.96 3.64
CA ALA A 85 8.01 7.83 4.94
C ALA A 85 6.51 7.53 4.84
N GLU A 86 5.85 7.38 6.00
CA GLU A 86 4.42 7.09 6.14
C GLU A 86 3.95 5.88 5.30
N PRO A 87 4.40 4.66 5.63
CA PRO A 87 4.02 3.47 4.90
C PRO A 87 2.55 3.09 5.15
N GLU A 88 1.82 2.83 4.07
CA GLU A 88 0.43 2.40 4.06
C GLU A 88 0.31 1.06 3.34
N PHE A 89 -0.26 0.07 4.02
CA PHE A 89 -0.55 -1.24 3.43
C PHE A 89 -1.89 -1.21 2.73
N THR A 90 -1.94 -1.73 1.52
CA THR A 90 -3.18 -1.85 0.76
C THR A 90 -3.36 -3.26 0.24
N PHE A 91 -4.50 -3.85 0.55
CA PHE A 91 -4.88 -5.20 0.13
C PHE A 91 -6.12 -5.15 -0.76
N HIS A 92 -6.22 -6.13 -1.66
CA HIS A 92 -7.39 -6.39 -2.47
C HIS A 92 -7.61 -7.90 -2.58
N PRO A 93 -8.73 -8.38 -3.15
CA PRO A 93 -8.91 -9.80 -3.42
C PRO A 93 -7.71 -10.40 -4.18
N GLY A 94 -7.27 -11.57 -3.75
CA GLY A 94 -6.08 -12.26 -4.29
C GLY A 94 -4.87 -12.27 -3.35
N ARG A 95 -3.67 -12.37 -3.95
CA ARG A 95 -2.38 -12.47 -3.24
C ARG A 95 -1.45 -11.30 -3.53
N ASP A 96 -1.81 -10.43 -4.48
CA ASP A 96 -1.10 -9.19 -4.70
C ASP A 96 -1.57 -8.14 -3.69
N TRP A 97 -0.63 -7.33 -3.25
CA TRP A 97 -0.86 -6.23 -2.30
C TRP A 97 0.31 -5.26 -2.41
N LEU A 98 0.18 -4.08 -1.79
CA LEU A 98 1.19 -3.06 -1.92
C LEU A 98 1.48 -2.33 -0.61
N VAL A 99 2.68 -1.77 -0.53
CA VAL A 99 3.06 -0.73 0.43
C VAL A 99 3.26 0.55 -0.34
N ARG A 100 2.48 1.58 -0.02
CA ARG A 100 2.72 2.95 -0.51
C ARG A 100 3.43 3.73 0.58
N PHE A 101 4.53 4.39 0.23
CA PHE A 101 5.12 5.44 1.06
C PHE A 101 4.52 6.77 0.64
N ALA A 102 3.64 7.34 1.47
CA ALA A 102 2.85 8.52 1.11
C ALA A 102 3.69 9.80 1.02
N GLU A 103 4.78 9.88 1.78
CA GLU A 103 5.74 10.98 1.70
C GLU A 103 7.00 10.54 0.95
N CYS A 104 7.45 11.33 -0.02
CA CYS A 104 8.74 11.14 -0.68
C CYS A 104 9.48 12.48 -0.85
N SER A 105 10.72 12.59 -0.37
CA SER A 105 11.51 13.83 -0.49
C SER A 105 12.25 13.95 -1.82
N VAL A 106 12.18 12.94 -2.70
CA VAL A 106 12.79 12.97 -4.03
C VAL A 106 11.98 13.90 -4.93
N ALA A 107 12.65 14.83 -5.60
CA ALA A 107 11.99 15.77 -6.51
C ALA A 107 11.19 15.03 -7.60
N GLY A 108 9.94 15.42 -7.79
CA GLY A 108 9.01 14.80 -8.75
C GLY A 108 8.15 13.65 -8.19
N LEU A 109 8.39 13.22 -6.93
CA LEU A 109 7.65 12.14 -6.27
C LEU A 109 6.91 12.59 -5.00
N GLY A 110 6.93 13.89 -4.72
CA GLY A 110 6.59 14.54 -3.44
C GLY A 110 5.30 14.08 -2.77
N GLU A 111 4.16 14.31 -3.44
CA GLU A 111 2.83 14.19 -2.83
C GLU A 111 2.14 12.86 -3.13
N LEU A 112 2.59 12.17 -4.17
CA LEU A 112 1.99 10.92 -4.62
C LEU A 112 2.75 9.70 -4.06
N GLY A 113 4.08 9.82 -3.91
CA GLY A 113 4.90 8.85 -3.21
C GLY A 113 5.45 7.73 -4.09
N VAL A 114 5.82 6.63 -3.45
CA VAL A 114 6.39 5.44 -4.11
C VAL A 114 5.63 4.20 -3.66
N VAL A 115 5.30 3.32 -4.59
CA VAL A 115 4.57 2.09 -4.34
C VAL A 115 5.50 0.90 -4.53
N VAL A 116 5.48 -0.03 -3.59
CA VAL A 116 6.13 -1.34 -3.71
C VAL A 116 5.05 -2.39 -3.81
N VAL A 117 5.07 -3.17 -4.89
CA VAL A 117 4.09 -4.20 -5.18
C VAL A 117 4.64 -5.56 -4.76
N PHE A 118 3.83 -6.33 -4.05
CA PHE A 118 4.14 -7.68 -3.59
C PHE A 118 3.19 -8.70 -4.21
N ASN A 119 3.69 -9.91 -4.46
CA ASN A 119 2.87 -11.11 -4.62
C ASN A 119 3.25 -12.08 -3.49
N GLY A 120 2.31 -12.37 -2.59
CA GLY A 120 2.63 -13.14 -1.38
C GLY A 120 3.61 -12.38 -0.48
N ALA A 121 4.86 -12.83 -0.39
CA ALA A 121 5.92 -12.16 0.39
C ALA A 121 7.06 -11.61 -0.49
N ASP A 122 6.96 -11.77 -1.81
CA ASP A 122 8.00 -11.41 -2.77
C ASP A 122 7.67 -10.05 -3.40
N VAL A 123 8.67 -9.18 -3.51
CA VAL A 123 8.56 -7.92 -4.25
C VAL A 123 8.53 -8.23 -5.75
N VAL A 124 7.51 -7.73 -6.45
CA VAL A 124 7.33 -7.91 -7.89
C VAL A 124 7.47 -6.62 -8.68
N GLY A 125 7.43 -5.46 -8.02
CA GLY A 125 7.59 -4.16 -8.67
C GLY A 125 7.78 -3.01 -7.69
N VAL A 126 8.35 -1.92 -8.20
CA VAL A 126 8.39 -0.61 -7.54
C VAL A 126 7.94 0.41 -8.57
N ASP A 127 6.90 1.16 -8.24
CA ASP A 127 6.28 2.16 -9.10
C ASP A 127 6.39 3.55 -8.47
N GLU A 128 6.82 4.50 -9.27
CA GLU A 128 6.84 5.90 -8.92
C GLU A 128 5.48 6.51 -9.24
N LEU A 129 4.80 7.04 -8.23
CA LEU A 129 3.58 7.79 -8.48
C LEU A 129 4.01 9.22 -8.83
N THR A 130 4.08 9.51 -10.13
CA THR A 130 4.31 10.86 -10.65
C THR A 130 2.97 11.49 -10.99
N ASP A 131 2.85 12.80 -10.82
CA ASP A 131 1.72 13.53 -11.42
C ASP A 131 1.81 13.28 -12.92
N VAL A 132 0.80 12.59 -13.46
CA VAL A 132 0.57 12.64 -14.90
C VAL A 132 0.26 14.08 -15.20
N GLU A 133 1.17 14.78 -15.89
CA GLU A 133 0.79 15.96 -16.65
C GLU A 133 -0.33 15.50 -17.56
N LEU A 134 -1.58 15.84 -17.20
CA LEU A 134 -2.69 15.77 -18.12
C LEU A 134 -2.38 16.84 -19.17
N ASP A 135 -1.69 16.44 -20.24
CA ASP A 135 -1.68 17.21 -21.46
C ASP A 135 -3.14 17.33 -21.92
N ASP A 136 -3.75 18.49 -21.64
CA ASP A 136 -4.99 18.94 -22.26
C ASP A 136 -4.76 19.03 -23.79
N GLU A 137 -4.97 17.92 -24.52
CA GLU A 137 -5.18 17.92 -25.98
C GLU A 137 -6.67 18.05 -26.34
#